data_AF-Q4KP06-F1
#
_entry.id   AF-Q4KP06-F1
#
_cell.length_a   1.000
_cell.length_b   1.000
_cell.length_c   1.000
_cell.angle_alpha   90.00
_cell.angle_beta   90.00
_cell.angle_gamma   90.00
#
_symmetry.space_group_name_H-M   'P 1'
#
loop_
_entity.id
_entity.type
_entity.pdbx_description
1 polymer ?
#
loop_
_entity_poly.entity_id
_entity_poly.type
_entity_poly.pdbx_seq_one_letter_code
_entity_poly.pdbx_strand_id
1 'polypeptide(L)'
;MWIKWIATLVAFGALVQSAVACPSQCSCSGTTVDCNSRSLASVPAGIPTTTQRLWLNSNQITKLEPGVFDSLVNLQQLYVSENQLRALPTGLFDRLANLQQLRLQNNQLSALPVGVFDKLTQLTYLRLHVNQLKSIPRGAFDNLKSLTHIWLYNNPWDCACSDILYLSLWLKQNSGKAISIGDIKCSGTNTPVRAVTEASTSPSKCPGYVATTTTPTTTTPEFIPETTTSPQPVITTQKPKPLINFNCTSILERKNDGGDCGKPACTTLLNCANFLSCLCSTCALCRKR
;
A
#
# COMPACT_ATOMS: atom_id res chain seq x y z
N MET A 1 -31.46 77.55 -10.69
CA MET A 1 -31.81 76.38 -11.54
C MET A 1 -30.53 76.01 -12.29
N TRP A 2 -29.83 74.90 -12.09
CA TRP A 2 -30.21 73.55 -11.64
C TRP A 2 -29.21 72.95 -10.64
N ILE A 3 -29.65 71.86 -10.04
CA ILE A 3 -29.18 71.18 -8.83
C ILE A 3 -27.97 70.26 -9.10
N LYS A 4 -27.21 70.01 -8.01
CA LYS A 4 -26.16 69.00 -7.72
C LYS A 4 -26.41 67.63 -8.42
N TRP A 5 -25.43 66.76 -8.66
CA TRP A 5 -24.80 65.88 -7.67
C TRP A 5 -23.48 65.26 -8.16
N ILE A 6 -22.51 65.21 -7.24
CA ILE A 6 -21.34 64.33 -7.26
C ILE A 6 -21.83 62.90 -6.96
N ALA A 7 -21.41 61.93 -7.77
CA ALA A 7 -21.49 60.51 -7.41
C ALA A 7 -20.20 59.81 -7.84
N THR A 8 -19.28 59.69 -6.90
CA THR A 8 -18.20 58.72 -6.89
C THR A 8 -18.83 57.32 -6.78
N LEU A 9 -18.62 56.48 -7.78
CA LEU A 9 -18.96 55.05 -7.68
C LEU A 9 -17.73 54.24 -8.07
N VAL A 10 -16.93 53.94 -7.06
CA VAL A 10 -16.01 52.80 -7.07
C VAL A 10 -16.90 51.55 -7.06
N ALA A 11 -17.20 51.02 -8.23
CA ALA A 11 -17.82 49.70 -8.33
C ALA A 11 -16.71 48.66 -8.10
N PHE A 12 -16.83 47.99 -6.96
CA PHE A 12 -16.04 46.85 -6.53
C PHE A 12 -15.76 45.87 -7.67
N GLY A 13 -14.51 45.41 -7.75
CA GLY A 13 -14.15 44.27 -8.55
C GLY A 13 -15.05 43.09 -8.20
N ALA A 14 -15.96 42.76 -9.11
CA ALA A 14 -16.51 41.43 -9.16
C ALA A 14 -15.33 40.53 -9.56
N LEU A 15 -14.72 39.90 -8.56
CA LEU A 15 -14.13 38.59 -8.75
C LEU A 15 -15.22 37.76 -9.41
N VAL A 16 -15.17 37.63 -10.74
CA VAL A 16 -15.87 36.58 -11.44
C VAL A 16 -15.18 35.32 -10.97
N GLN A 17 -15.59 34.84 -9.81
CA GLN A 17 -15.30 33.50 -9.37
C GLN A 17 -16.00 32.66 -10.41
N SER A 18 -15.25 32.21 -11.43
CA SER A 18 -15.75 31.31 -12.45
C SER A 18 -16.35 30.14 -11.70
N ALA A 19 -17.68 30.17 -11.51
CA ALA A 19 -18.40 29.05 -10.98
C ALA A 19 -18.13 27.95 -11.99
N VAL A 20 -17.27 27.00 -11.63
CA VAL A 20 -17.00 25.84 -12.48
C VAL A 20 -18.36 25.19 -12.66
N ALA A 21 -18.89 25.33 -13.88
CA ALA A 21 -20.23 24.91 -14.20
C ALA A 21 -20.33 23.40 -13.99
N CYS A 22 -21.50 22.95 -13.55
CA CYS A 22 -21.78 21.53 -13.45
C CYS A 22 -21.56 20.85 -14.83
N PRO A 23 -20.87 19.69 -14.90
CA PRO A 23 -20.76 18.96 -16.16
C PRO A 23 -22.16 18.71 -16.75
N SER A 24 -22.34 18.95 -18.05
CA SER A 24 -23.66 18.94 -18.71
C SER A 24 -24.41 17.60 -18.62
N GLN A 25 -23.67 16.51 -18.40
CA GLN A 25 -24.20 15.16 -18.29
C GLN A 25 -24.53 14.78 -16.83
N CYS A 26 -24.28 15.67 -15.88
CA CYS A 26 -24.44 15.42 -14.45
C CYS A 26 -25.40 16.44 -13.80
N SER A 27 -25.87 16.09 -12.61
CA SER A 27 -26.63 16.97 -11.75
C SER A 27 -25.78 17.35 -10.55
N CYS A 28 -25.66 18.66 -10.27
CA CYS A 28 -24.87 19.14 -9.14
C CYS A 28 -25.76 19.75 -8.06
N SER A 29 -25.54 19.37 -6.80
CA SER A 29 -26.24 19.92 -5.63
C SER A 29 -25.28 20.06 -4.46
N GLY A 30 -25.01 21.30 -4.07
CA GLY A 30 -23.94 21.63 -3.11
C GLY A 30 -22.58 21.11 -3.61
N THR A 31 -21.92 20.29 -2.80
CA THR A 31 -20.64 19.62 -3.12
C THR A 31 -20.81 18.22 -3.73
N THR A 32 -22.03 17.86 -4.16
CA THR A 32 -22.34 16.57 -4.78
C THR A 32 -22.44 16.73 -6.28
N VAL A 33 -21.77 15.83 -7.01
CA VAL A 33 -21.87 15.69 -8.46
C VAL A 33 -22.40 14.29 -8.76
N ASP A 34 -23.65 14.23 -9.21
CA ASP A 34 -24.34 12.99 -9.56
C ASP A 34 -24.35 12.78 -11.08
N CYS A 35 -23.62 11.76 -11.50
CA CYS A 35 -23.49 11.32 -12.89
C CYS A 35 -23.93 9.85 -13.05
N ASN A 36 -24.77 9.32 -12.16
CA ASN A 36 -25.21 7.92 -12.21
C ASN A 36 -26.13 7.66 -13.42
N SER A 37 -26.02 6.45 -14.01
CA SER A 37 -26.94 5.96 -15.05
C SER A 37 -27.08 6.88 -16.26
N ARG A 38 -25.98 7.50 -16.70
CA ARG A 38 -25.94 8.44 -17.83
C ARG A 38 -25.30 7.84 -19.08
N SER A 39 -25.03 6.53 -19.09
CA SER A 39 -24.34 5.83 -20.19
C SER A 39 -22.98 6.44 -20.53
N LEU A 40 -22.27 6.96 -19.52
CA LEU A 40 -20.98 7.61 -19.71
C LEU A 40 -19.93 6.59 -20.14
N ALA A 41 -19.19 6.89 -21.21
CA ALA A 41 -18.03 6.11 -21.61
C ALA A 41 -16.75 6.49 -20.84
N SER A 42 -16.73 7.66 -20.20
CA SER A 42 -15.59 8.19 -19.43
C SER A 42 -16.06 9.12 -18.31
N VAL A 43 -15.15 9.47 -17.40
CA VAL A 43 -15.42 10.47 -16.36
C VAL A 43 -15.61 11.85 -17.03
N PRO A 44 -16.72 12.58 -16.75
CA PRO A 44 -16.95 13.88 -17.34
C PRO A 44 -15.86 14.89 -16.99
N ALA A 45 -15.46 15.71 -17.97
CA ALA A 45 -14.57 16.83 -17.72
C ALA A 45 -15.28 17.95 -16.94
N GLY A 46 -14.50 18.80 -16.26
CA GLY A 46 -15.02 19.98 -15.58
C GLY A 46 -15.75 19.70 -14.27
N ILE A 47 -15.47 18.58 -13.60
CA ILE A 47 -15.98 18.33 -12.25
C ILE A 47 -15.44 19.43 -11.31
N PRO A 48 -16.30 20.17 -10.58
CA PRO A 48 -15.85 21.22 -9.67
C PRO A 48 -14.89 20.69 -8.60
N THR A 49 -13.79 21.41 -8.33
CA THR A 49 -12.78 21.01 -7.33
C THR A 49 -13.28 21.06 -5.88
N THR A 50 -14.43 21.71 -5.65
CA THR A 50 -15.17 21.72 -4.38
C THR A 50 -15.97 20.43 -4.13
N THR A 51 -15.99 19.50 -5.10
CA THR A 51 -16.75 18.24 -4.99
C THR A 51 -16.25 17.39 -3.82
N GLN A 52 -17.19 17.00 -2.96
CA GLN A 52 -16.97 16.06 -1.85
C GLN A 52 -17.57 14.68 -2.15
N ARG A 53 -18.58 14.61 -3.02
CA ARG A 53 -19.27 13.37 -3.38
C ARG A 53 -19.40 13.28 -4.89
N LEU A 54 -18.75 12.29 -5.49
CA LEU A 54 -18.80 12.02 -6.92
C LEU A 54 -19.40 10.64 -7.16
N TRP A 55 -20.53 10.60 -7.87
CA TRP A 55 -21.23 9.37 -8.18
C TRP A 55 -21.24 9.12 -9.69
N LEU A 56 -20.63 8.01 -10.10
CA LEU A 56 -20.43 7.58 -11.49
C LEU A 56 -20.96 6.16 -11.70
N ASN A 57 -21.90 5.70 -10.88
CA ASN A 57 -22.39 4.32 -10.91
C ASN A 57 -23.22 4.03 -12.18
N SER A 58 -23.26 2.75 -12.53
CA SER A 58 -24.15 2.23 -13.58
C SER A 58 -23.92 2.96 -14.92
N ASN A 59 -22.65 3.08 -15.30
CA ASN A 59 -22.22 3.71 -16.55
C ASN A 59 -21.47 2.69 -17.42
N GLN A 60 -20.88 3.14 -18.53
CA GLN A 60 -20.17 2.30 -19.50
C GLN A 60 -18.67 2.61 -19.50
N ILE A 61 -18.12 3.04 -18.35
CA ILE A 61 -16.72 3.43 -18.24
C ILE A 61 -15.86 2.17 -18.26
N THR A 62 -14.97 2.09 -19.25
CA THR A 62 -14.06 0.94 -19.45
C THR A 62 -12.65 1.21 -18.90
N LYS A 63 -12.28 2.50 -18.79
CA LYS A 63 -10.96 2.95 -18.31
C LYS A 63 -11.09 4.27 -17.55
N LEU A 64 -10.24 4.42 -16.53
CA LEU A 64 -9.97 5.68 -15.86
C LEU A 64 -8.62 6.19 -16.34
N GLU A 65 -8.56 7.46 -16.74
CA GLU A 65 -7.29 8.07 -17.15
C GLU A 65 -6.42 8.39 -15.92
N PRO A 66 -5.08 8.30 -16.05
CA PRO A 66 -4.18 8.72 -14.97
C PRO A 66 -4.47 10.15 -14.53
N GLY A 67 -4.54 10.37 -13.22
CA GLY A 67 -4.75 11.69 -12.63
C GLY A 67 -6.16 12.27 -12.79
N VAL A 68 -7.15 11.51 -13.30
CA VAL A 68 -8.53 12.00 -13.53
C VAL A 68 -9.22 12.54 -12.28
N PHE A 69 -8.76 12.15 -11.08
CA PHE A 69 -9.30 12.63 -9.80
C PHE A 69 -8.33 13.54 -9.03
N ASP A 70 -7.17 13.88 -9.58
CA ASP A 70 -6.09 14.56 -8.82
C ASP A 70 -6.48 15.93 -8.29
N SER A 71 -7.36 16.63 -9.00
CA SER A 71 -7.86 17.96 -8.60
C SER A 71 -8.97 17.90 -7.54
N LEU A 72 -9.54 16.72 -7.28
CA LEU A 72 -10.67 16.51 -6.36
C LEU A 72 -10.19 16.20 -4.93
N VAL A 73 -9.26 17.01 -4.41
CA VAL A 73 -8.61 16.79 -3.11
C VAL A 73 -9.57 16.81 -1.90
N ASN A 74 -10.77 17.37 -2.09
CA ASN A 74 -11.84 17.42 -1.08
C ASN A 74 -12.77 16.20 -1.11
N LEU A 75 -12.54 15.25 -2.02
CA LEU A 75 -13.44 14.13 -2.24
C LEU A 75 -13.48 13.19 -1.02
N GLN A 76 -14.68 12.92 -0.54
CA GLN A 76 -14.98 12.04 0.60
C GLN A 76 -15.67 10.75 0.13
N GLN A 77 -16.45 10.81 -0.95
CA GLN A 77 -17.11 9.65 -1.54
C GLN A 77 -16.85 9.58 -3.03
N LEU A 78 -16.31 8.44 -3.47
CA LEU A 78 -16.12 8.13 -4.89
C LEU A 78 -16.80 6.82 -5.21
N TYR A 79 -17.88 6.90 -5.99
CA TYR A 79 -18.63 5.73 -6.41
C TYR A 79 -18.48 5.50 -7.91
N VAL A 80 -17.86 4.40 -8.31
CA VAL A 80 -17.61 4.00 -9.70
C VAL A 80 -18.04 2.53 -9.91
N SER A 81 -19.05 2.09 -9.15
CA SER A 81 -19.56 0.72 -9.25
C SER A 81 -20.44 0.51 -10.48
N GLU A 82 -20.65 -0.74 -10.89
CA GLU A 82 -21.47 -1.09 -12.06
C GLU A 82 -20.96 -0.40 -13.33
N ASN A 83 -19.67 -0.58 -13.59
CA ASN A 83 -18.99 -0.13 -14.80
C ASN A 83 -18.24 -1.32 -15.42
N GLN A 84 -17.34 -1.06 -16.37
CA GLN A 84 -16.61 -2.09 -17.13
C GLN A 84 -15.09 -1.96 -16.94
N LEU A 85 -14.65 -1.44 -15.79
CA LEU A 85 -13.24 -1.21 -15.49
C LEU A 85 -12.49 -2.54 -15.39
N ARG A 86 -11.42 -2.70 -16.17
CA ARG A 86 -10.56 -3.90 -16.13
C ARG A 86 -9.28 -3.72 -15.33
N ALA A 87 -8.82 -2.48 -15.20
CA ALA A 87 -7.63 -2.10 -14.46
C ALA A 87 -7.78 -0.68 -13.92
N LEU A 88 -6.94 -0.34 -12.94
CA LEU A 88 -6.80 1.01 -12.41
C LEU A 88 -5.39 1.53 -12.73
N PRO A 89 -5.22 2.82 -13.09
CA PRO A 89 -3.90 3.43 -13.17
C PRO A 89 -3.18 3.42 -11.81
N THR A 90 -1.85 3.32 -11.84
CA THR A 90 -1.01 3.55 -10.66
C THR A 90 -1.24 4.96 -10.11
N GLY A 91 -1.36 5.08 -8.78
CA GLY A 91 -1.51 6.37 -8.10
C GLY A 91 -2.88 7.05 -8.31
N LEU A 92 -3.87 6.38 -8.90
CA LEU A 92 -5.19 6.95 -9.23
C LEU A 92 -5.88 7.68 -8.06
N PHE A 93 -5.63 7.25 -6.83
CA PHE A 93 -6.27 7.81 -5.63
C PHE A 93 -5.30 8.57 -4.72
N ASP A 94 -4.05 8.81 -5.13
CA ASP A 94 -3.00 9.34 -4.25
C ASP A 94 -3.29 10.75 -3.70
N ARG A 95 -4.07 11.54 -4.44
CA ARG A 95 -4.48 12.89 -4.03
C ARG A 95 -5.74 12.92 -3.16
N LEU A 96 -6.41 11.79 -2.97
CA LEU A 96 -7.72 11.69 -2.30
C LEU A 96 -7.58 11.37 -0.80
N ALA A 97 -6.74 12.12 -0.08
CA ALA A 97 -6.45 11.87 1.34
C ALA A 97 -7.69 11.99 2.27
N ASN A 98 -8.76 12.64 1.80
CA ASN A 98 -10.03 12.80 2.51
C ASN A 98 -11.06 11.72 2.19
N LEU A 99 -10.71 10.74 1.35
CA LEU A 99 -11.67 9.74 0.90
C LEU A 99 -12.08 8.80 2.04
N GLN A 100 -13.39 8.72 2.28
CA GLN A 100 -13.99 7.89 3.31
C GLN A 100 -14.69 6.67 2.72
N GLN A 101 -15.28 6.79 1.52
CA GLN A 101 -15.99 5.69 0.86
C GLN A 101 -15.54 5.53 -0.58
N LEU A 102 -15.10 4.32 -0.91
CA LEU A 102 -14.72 3.93 -2.26
C LEU A 102 -15.53 2.70 -2.71
N ARG A 103 -16.29 2.87 -3.80
CA ARG A 103 -17.11 1.81 -4.40
C ARG A 103 -16.60 1.47 -5.79
N LEU A 104 -16.06 0.26 -5.92
CA LEU A 104 -15.54 -0.32 -7.16
C LEU A 104 -16.18 -1.68 -7.49
N GLN A 105 -17.20 -2.10 -6.74
CA GLN A 105 -17.89 -3.37 -6.97
C GLN A 105 -18.59 -3.41 -8.33
N ASN A 106 -18.90 -4.61 -8.82
CA ASN A 106 -19.55 -4.83 -10.12
C ASN A 106 -18.73 -4.18 -11.27
N ASN A 107 -17.44 -4.49 -11.32
CA ASN A 107 -16.54 -4.13 -12.42
C ASN A 107 -15.83 -5.41 -12.91
N GLN A 108 -14.79 -5.27 -13.73
CA GLN A 108 -14.01 -6.37 -14.31
C GLN A 108 -12.55 -6.33 -13.87
N LEU A 109 -12.25 -5.75 -12.69
CA LEU A 109 -10.87 -5.57 -12.22
C LEU A 109 -10.19 -6.92 -12.02
N SER A 110 -9.12 -7.17 -12.76
CA SER A 110 -8.37 -8.43 -12.69
C SER A 110 -7.17 -8.38 -11.73
N ALA A 111 -6.64 -7.18 -11.51
CA ALA A 111 -5.56 -6.89 -10.57
C ALA A 111 -5.69 -5.46 -10.03
N LEU A 112 -5.05 -5.21 -8.89
CA LEU A 112 -4.88 -3.86 -8.33
C LEU A 112 -3.41 -3.44 -8.47
N PRO A 113 -3.13 -2.18 -8.82
CA PRO A 113 -1.76 -1.65 -8.73
C PRO A 113 -1.24 -1.72 -7.30
N VAL A 114 0.06 -1.97 -7.14
CA VAL A 114 0.73 -1.90 -5.84
C VAL A 114 0.57 -0.48 -5.28
N GLY A 115 0.19 -0.38 -4.01
CA GLY A 115 0.06 0.91 -3.31
C GLY A 115 -1.14 1.76 -3.70
N VAL A 116 -2.08 1.26 -4.53
CA VAL A 116 -3.23 2.04 -5.03
C VAL A 116 -4.11 2.65 -3.92
N PHE A 117 -4.03 2.14 -2.69
CA PHE A 117 -4.79 2.64 -1.54
C PHE A 117 -3.92 3.28 -0.45
N ASP A 118 -2.61 3.44 -0.65
CA ASP A 118 -1.66 3.82 0.41
C ASP A 118 -1.96 5.18 1.05
N LYS A 119 -2.55 6.10 0.28
CA LYS A 119 -2.86 7.46 0.74
C LYS A 119 -4.25 7.59 1.37
N LEU A 120 -5.06 6.54 1.35
CA LEU A 120 -6.47 6.56 1.76
C LEU A 120 -6.63 6.28 3.26
N THR A 121 -5.91 7.02 4.10
CA THR A 121 -5.84 6.76 5.55
C THR A 121 -7.19 6.96 6.28
N GLN A 122 -8.08 7.77 5.72
CA GLN A 122 -9.43 8.05 6.23
C GLN A 122 -10.52 7.11 5.67
N LEU A 123 -10.15 6.14 4.82
CA LEU A 123 -11.10 5.26 4.18
C LEU A 123 -11.76 4.33 5.21
N THR A 124 -13.08 4.39 5.31
CA THR A 124 -13.90 3.59 6.23
C THR A 124 -14.61 2.45 5.51
N TYR A 125 -15.01 2.66 4.25
CA TYR A 125 -15.73 1.70 3.42
C TYR A 125 -15.00 1.45 2.09
N LEU A 126 -14.62 0.19 1.85
CA LEU A 126 -14.03 -0.26 0.59
C LEU A 126 -14.83 -1.43 -0.01
N ARG A 127 -15.41 -1.21 -1.19
CA ARG A 127 -16.16 -2.26 -1.89
C ARG A 127 -15.44 -2.69 -3.17
N LEU A 128 -15.00 -3.95 -3.20
CA LEU A 128 -14.31 -4.60 -4.32
C LEU A 128 -14.96 -5.92 -4.76
N HIS A 129 -16.07 -6.32 -4.13
CA HIS A 129 -16.81 -7.54 -4.48
C HIS A 129 -17.31 -7.53 -5.93
N VAL A 130 -17.55 -8.70 -6.51
CA VAL A 130 -18.02 -8.85 -7.91
C VAL A 130 -17.06 -8.14 -8.86
N ASN A 131 -15.82 -8.63 -8.87
CA ASN A 131 -14.74 -8.27 -9.78
C ASN A 131 -14.05 -9.58 -10.24
N GLN A 132 -12.88 -9.47 -10.87
CA GLN A 132 -12.10 -10.59 -11.39
C GLN A 132 -10.74 -10.74 -10.66
N LEU A 133 -10.66 -10.27 -9.41
CA LEU A 133 -9.43 -10.27 -8.63
C LEU A 133 -9.04 -11.69 -8.23
N LYS A 134 -7.79 -12.06 -8.52
CA LYS A 134 -7.22 -13.36 -8.12
C LYS A 134 -6.42 -13.28 -6.83
N SER A 135 -5.83 -12.12 -6.54
CA SER A 135 -5.06 -11.85 -5.32
C SER A 135 -5.16 -10.36 -4.98
N ILE A 136 -4.64 -9.99 -3.82
CA ILE A 136 -4.46 -8.59 -3.42
C ILE A 136 -2.96 -8.34 -3.27
N PRO A 137 -2.41 -7.25 -3.82
CA PRO A 137 -1.01 -6.92 -3.65
C PRO A 137 -0.62 -6.85 -2.18
N ARG A 138 0.58 -7.34 -1.86
CA ARG A 138 1.11 -7.30 -0.50
C ARG A 138 1.09 -5.86 0.03
N GLY A 139 0.52 -5.70 1.21
CA GLY A 139 0.44 -4.41 1.91
C GLY A 139 -0.68 -3.48 1.46
N ALA A 140 -1.51 -3.86 0.48
CA ALA A 140 -2.53 -2.97 -0.09
C ALA A 140 -3.53 -2.39 0.92
N PHE A 141 -3.71 -3.01 2.09
CA PHE A 141 -4.62 -2.56 3.15
C PHE A 141 -3.91 -2.03 4.39
N ASP A 142 -2.57 -2.04 4.43
CA ASP A 142 -1.81 -1.77 5.66
C ASP A 142 -1.98 -0.33 6.14
N ASN A 143 -2.17 0.61 5.22
CA ASN A 143 -2.35 2.03 5.50
C ASN A 143 -3.80 2.46 5.74
N LEU A 144 -4.77 1.55 5.58
CA LEU A 144 -6.20 1.84 5.75
C LEU A 144 -6.61 1.81 7.24
N LYS A 145 -6.06 2.75 8.02
CA LYS A 145 -6.18 2.76 9.49
C LYS A 145 -7.62 2.96 9.97
N SER A 146 -8.42 3.73 9.24
CA SER A 146 -9.83 3.97 9.56
C SER A 146 -10.80 2.93 8.99
N LEU A 147 -10.30 1.86 8.32
CA LEU A 147 -11.17 0.91 7.64
C LEU A 147 -12.01 0.11 8.64
N THR A 148 -13.32 0.14 8.44
CA THR A 148 -14.29 -0.59 9.27
C THR A 148 -14.99 -1.68 8.48
N HIS A 149 -15.24 -1.47 7.17
CA HIS A 149 -15.96 -2.42 6.35
C HIS A 149 -15.27 -2.62 5.00
N ILE A 150 -15.04 -3.89 4.65
CA ILE A 150 -14.53 -4.29 3.33
C ILE A 150 -15.37 -5.41 2.74
N TRP A 151 -15.69 -5.29 1.45
CA TRP A 151 -16.42 -6.31 0.68
C TRP A 151 -15.52 -6.89 -0.39
N LEU A 152 -15.25 -8.20 -0.32
CA LEU A 152 -14.31 -8.91 -1.19
C LEU A 152 -14.90 -10.20 -1.82
N TYR A 153 -16.12 -10.60 -1.45
CA TYR A 153 -16.75 -11.80 -1.99
C TYR A 153 -16.99 -11.70 -3.51
N ASN A 154 -17.31 -12.82 -4.15
CA ASN A 154 -17.52 -12.91 -5.60
C ASN A 154 -16.32 -12.36 -6.40
N ASN A 155 -15.12 -12.78 -6.02
CA ASN A 155 -13.91 -12.64 -6.80
C ASN A 155 -13.28 -14.03 -6.97
N PRO A 156 -12.65 -14.35 -8.11
CA PRO A 156 -12.04 -15.64 -8.39
C PRO A 156 -10.67 -15.77 -7.69
N TRP A 157 -10.65 -15.76 -6.36
CA TRP A 157 -9.41 -15.82 -5.57
C TRP A 157 -8.57 -17.06 -5.90
N ASP A 158 -7.36 -16.86 -6.42
CA ASP A 158 -6.42 -17.93 -6.75
C ASP A 158 -5.64 -18.34 -5.51
N CYS A 159 -6.16 -19.36 -4.82
CA CYS A 159 -5.55 -19.87 -3.61
C CYS A 159 -4.45 -20.91 -3.85
N ALA A 160 -4.10 -21.22 -5.10
CA ALA A 160 -3.00 -22.12 -5.40
C ALA A 160 -1.67 -21.36 -5.46
N CYS A 161 -1.71 -20.12 -5.93
CA CYS A 161 -0.59 -19.18 -5.93
C CYS A 161 -0.32 -18.61 -4.52
N SER A 162 0.96 -18.46 -4.14
CA SER A 162 1.37 -17.89 -2.85
C SER A 162 1.03 -16.41 -2.66
N ASP A 163 0.72 -15.66 -3.72
CA ASP A 163 0.34 -14.24 -3.63
C ASP A 163 -0.94 -14.02 -2.80
N ILE A 164 -1.78 -15.06 -2.65
CA ILE A 164 -2.98 -15.01 -1.82
C ILE A 164 -2.69 -14.90 -0.32
N LEU A 165 -1.48 -15.25 0.12
CA LEU A 165 -1.15 -15.39 1.55
C LEU A 165 -1.33 -14.07 2.30
N TYR A 166 -1.02 -12.93 1.66
CA TYR A 166 -1.28 -11.62 2.25
C TYR A 166 -2.76 -11.45 2.62
N LEU A 167 -3.66 -11.69 1.66
CA LEU A 167 -5.10 -11.56 1.88
C LEU A 167 -5.59 -12.57 2.93
N SER A 168 -5.11 -13.81 2.86
CA SER A 168 -5.48 -14.85 3.83
C SER A 168 -5.14 -14.43 5.27
N LEU A 169 -3.91 -13.98 5.50
CA LEU A 169 -3.45 -13.52 6.81
C LEU A 169 -4.19 -12.26 7.27
N TRP A 170 -4.40 -11.30 6.35
CA TRP A 170 -5.13 -10.08 6.65
C TRP A 170 -6.56 -10.39 7.11
N LEU A 171 -7.26 -11.31 6.45
CA LEU A 171 -8.62 -11.74 6.81
C LEU A 171 -8.68 -12.48 8.15
N LYS A 172 -7.64 -13.24 8.51
CA LYS A 172 -7.54 -13.87 9.85
C LYS A 172 -7.49 -12.80 10.94
N GLN A 173 -6.66 -11.78 10.75
CA GLN A 173 -6.43 -10.71 11.72
C GLN A 173 -7.57 -9.67 11.77
N ASN A 174 -8.26 -9.44 10.64
CA ASN A 174 -9.26 -8.38 10.49
C ASN A 174 -10.66 -8.93 10.20
N SER A 175 -10.99 -10.11 10.74
CA SER A 175 -12.23 -10.81 10.42
C SER A 175 -13.50 -9.99 10.67
N GLY A 176 -13.52 -9.16 11.72
CA GLY A 176 -14.64 -8.27 12.04
C GLY A 176 -14.87 -7.12 11.04
N LYS A 177 -13.91 -6.83 10.15
CA LYS A 177 -14.05 -5.80 9.11
C LYS A 177 -14.57 -6.37 7.79
N ALA A 178 -14.40 -7.66 7.55
CA ALA A 178 -14.75 -8.30 6.29
C ALA A 178 -16.23 -8.68 6.26
N ILE A 179 -16.99 -8.05 5.37
CA ILE A 179 -18.41 -8.30 5.22
C ILE A 179 -18.64 -9.54 4.37
N SER A 180 -19.55 -10.40 4.84
CA SER A 180 -19.79 -11.72 4.27
C SER A 180 -18.50 -12.53 4.14
N ILE A 181 -17.67 -12.55 5.19
CA ILE A 181 -16.36 -13.23 5.18
C ILE A 181 -16.46 -14.71 4.77
N GLY A 182 -17.59 -15.37 5.04
CA GLY A 182 -17.86 -16.74 4.62
C GLY A 182 -17.88 -16.92 3.10
N ASP A 183 -18.20 -15.88 2.34
CA ASP A 183 -18.32 -15.90 0.88
C ASP A 183 -17.03 -15.44 0.16
N ILE A 184 -16.00 -15.09 0.91
CA ILE A 184 -14.66 -14.86 0.39
C ILE A 184 -13.96 -16.22 0.25
N LYS A 185 -14.23 -16.90 -0.86
CA LYS A 185 -13.81 -18.28 -1.12
C LYS A 185 -12.83 -18.39 -2.28
N CYS A 186 -11.94 -19.36 -2.19
CA CYS A 186 -11.04 -19.77 -3.24
C CYS A 186 -11.80 -20.25 -4.47
N SER A 187 -11.35 -19.82 -5.64
CA SER A 187 -11.86 -20.30 -6.91
C SER A 187 -11.62 -21.80 -7.05
N GLY A 188 -12.62 -22.55 -7.51
CA GLY A 188 -12.55 -23.99 -7.77
C GLY A 188 -12.72 -24.89 -6.54
N THR A 189 -12.21 -24.51 -5.36
CA THR A 189 -12.29 -25.36 -4.15
C THR A 189 -13.36 -24.93 -3.14
N ASN A 190 -13.92 -23.72 -3.28
CA ASN A 190 -14.84 -23.10 -2.31
C ASN A 190 -14.28 -23.00 -0.87
N THR A 191 -12.98 -23.25 -0.68
CA THR A 191 -12.30 -23.09 0.62
C THR A 191 -12.32 -21.62 1.02
N PRO A 192 -12.61 -21.24 2.27
CA PRO A 192 -12.50 -19.85 2.69
C PRO A 192 -11.05 -19.34 2.51
N VAL A 193 -10.86 -18.17 1.91
CA VAL A 193 -9.51 -17.60 1.68
C VAL A 193 -8.75 -17.45 3.00
N ARG A 194 -9.46 -17.10 4.09
CA ARG A 194 -8.90 -17.02 5.45
C ARG A 194 -8.38 -18.35 6.01
N ALA A 195 -8.65 -19.49 5.38
CA ALA A 195 -8.17 -20.79 5.83
C ALA A 195 -6.90 -21.24 5.10
N VAL A 196 -6.50 -20.52 4.04
CA VAL A 196 -5.29 -20.81 3.26
C VAL A 196 -4.03 -20.65 4.13
N THR A 197 -3.04 -21.50 3.88
CA THR A 197 -1.74 -21.51 4.55
C THR A 197 -0.61 -21.70 3.54
N GLU A 198 0.63 -21.41 3.93
CA GLU A 198 1.80 -21.60 3.08
C GLU A 198 1.89 -23.02 2.51
N ALA A 199 1.61 -24.04 3.33
CA ALA A 199 1.61 -25.45 2.93
C ALA A 199 0.61 -25.80 1.81
N SER A 200 -0.45 -25.00 1.65
CA SER A 200 -1.47 -25.20 0.60
C SER A 200 -1.22 -24.39 -0.68
N THR A 201 -0.17 -23.58 -0.71
CA THR A 201 0.16 -22.67 -1.82
C THR A 201 1.55 -22.97 -2.40
N SER A 202 1.86 -22.45 -3.58
CA SER A 202 3.24 -22.49 -4.12
C SER A 202 3.54 -21.27 -5.00
N PRO A 203 4.75 -20.68 -4.90
CA PRO A 203 5.22 -19.66 -5.85
C PRO A 203 5.23 -20.15 -7.29
N SER A 204 5.52 -21.43 -7.52
CA SER A 204 5.56 -22.01 -8.87
C SER A 204 4.21 -22.05 -9.57
N LYS A 205 3.11 -21.86 -8.83
CA LYS A 205 1.75 -21.77 -9.37
C LYS A 205 1.32 -20.33 -9.65
N CYS A 206 2.16 -19.33 -9.35
CA CYS A 206 1.85 -17.93 -9.56
C CYS A 206 2.11 -17.48 -11.00
N PRO A 207 1.29 -16.56 -11.54
CA PRO A 207 1.54 -15.94 -12.83
C PRO A 207 2.91 -15.25 -12.86
N GLY A 208 3.70 -15.48 -13.91
CA GLY A 208 5.01 -14.83 -14.08
C GLY A 208 6.13 -15.41 -13.20
N TYR A 209 5.92 -16.54 -12.53
CA TYR A 209 7.00 -17.24 -11.83
C TYR A 209 8.11 -17.65 -12.82
N VAL A 210 9.31 -17.15 -12.57
CA VAL A 210 10.54 -17.61 -13.22
C VAL A 210 11.32 -18.40 -12.18
N ALA A 211 11.57 -19.68 -12.44
CA ALA A 211 12.40 -20.48 -11.57
C ALA A 211 13.80 -19.86 -11.53
N THR A 212 14.22 -19.41 -10.35
CA THR A 212 15.62 -19.06 -10.11
C THR A 212 16.40 -20.36 -10.03
N THR A 213 16.96 -20.80 -11.16
CA THR A 213 18.02 -21.80 -11.17
C THR A 213 19.26 -21.17 -10.57
N THR A 214 19.35 -21.17 -9.24
CA THR A 214 20.66 -21.19 -8.60
C THR A 214 21.25 -22.56 -8.91
N THR A 215 21.95 -22.67 -10.04
CA THR A 215 22.90 -23.76 -10.25
C THR A 215 23.84 -23.71 -9.03
N PRO A 216 23.92 -24.76 -8.20
CA PRO A 216 24.98 -24.85 -7.22
C PRO A 216 26.26 -24.90 -8.04
N THR A 217 27.02 -23.81 -8.07
CA THR A 217 28.40 -23.87 -8.56
C THR A 217 29.13 -24.73 -7.54
N THR A 218 29.23 -26.02 -7.81
CA THR A 218 30.18 -26.90 -7.16
C THR A 218 31.55 -26.44 -7.62
N THR A 219 32.07 -25.37 -7.01
CA THR A 219 33.52 -25.13 -7.01
C THR A 219 34.13 -26.25 -6.19
N THR A 220 34.55 -27.30 -6.88
CA THR A 220 35.53 -28.26 -6.39
C THR A 220 36.71 -27.44 -5.85
N PRO A 221 37.09 -27.57 -4.56
CA PRO A 221 38.31 -26.92 -4.08
C PRO A 221 39.48 -27.57 -4.79
N GLU A 222 40.13 -26.81 -5.67
CA GLU A 222 41.37 -27.21 -6.32
C GLU A 222 42.45 -27.30 -5.23
N PHE A 223 42.97 -28.50 -5.02
CA PHE A 223 44.00 -28.78 -4.02
C PHE A 223 45.33 -28.22 -4.55
N ILE A 224 45.66 -26.99 -4.18
CA ILE A 224 46.97 -26.40 -4.44
C ILE A 224 47.97 -27.07 -3.50
N PRO A 225 49.06 -27.71 -3.98
CA PRO A 225 50.11 -28.20 -3.10
C PRO A 225 50.87 -27.01 -2.52
N GLU A 226 50.79 -26.79 -1.21
CA GLU A 226 51.61 -25.82 -0.50
C GLU A 226 53.09 -26.25 -0.57
N THR A 227 53.88 -25.52 -1.36
CA THR A 227 55.34 -25.58 -1.28
C THR A 227 55.79 -24.63 -0.18
N THR A 228 56.46 -25.22 0.81
CA THR A 228 57.00 -24.53 1.98
C THR A 228 58.18 -23.67 1.56
N THR A 229 58.04 -22.35 1.62
CA THR A 229 59.19 -21.45 1.68
C THR A 229 58.86 -20.27 2.60
N SER A 230 59.66 -20.15 3.65
CA SER A 230 59.58 -19.12 4.68
C SER A 230 60.04 -17.76 4.14
N PRO A 231 59.34 -16.66 4.47
CA PRO A 231 59.96 -15.33 4.46
C PRO A 231 60.11 -14.74 5.87
N GLN A 232 61.27 -14.12 6.08
CA GLN A 232 61.72 -13.36 7.25
C GLN A 232 60.86 -12.11 7.55
N PRO A 233 60.96 -11.54 8.78
CA PRO A 233 60.09 -10.46 9.23
C PRO A 233 60.53 -9.10 8.68
N VAL A 234 59.59 -8.35 8.08
CA VAL A 234 59.77 -6.93 7.74
C VAL A 234 59.08 -6.08 8.80
N ILE A 235 59.90 -5.35 9.56
CA ILE A 235 59.45 -4.33 10.52
C ILE A 235 59.03 -3.10 9.73
N THR A 236 57.76 -2.68 9.86
CA THR A 236 57.32 -1.36 9.38
C THR A 236 56.65 -0.58 10.52
N THR A 237 57.23 0.57 10.81
CA THR A 237 56.88 1.55 11.84
C THR A 237 55.52 2.20 11.61
N GLN A 238 54.67 2.23 12.64
CA GLN A 238 53.43 2.99 12.69
C GLN A 238 53.70 4.50 12.80
N LYS A 239 52.91 5.30 12.06
CA LYS A 239 52.81 6.75 12.25
C LYS A 239 51.46 7.06 12.91
N PRO A 240 51.40 7.78 14.04
CA PRO A 240 50.13 8.07 14.71
C PRO A 240 49.34 9.14 13.94
N LYS A 241 48.04 8.90 13.74
CA LYS A 241 47.05 9.90 13.30
C LYS A 241 46.47 10.60 14.54
N PRO A 242 46.19 11.92 14.48
CA PRO A 242 45.85 12.71 15.66
C PRO A 242 44.42 12.43 16.16
N LEU A 243 44.25 12.50 17.50
CA LEU A 243 42.95 12.43 18.16
C LEU A 243 42.07 13.63 17.78
N ILE A 244 40.86 13.37 17.31
CA ILE A 244 39.78 14.34 17.22
C ILE A 244 38.72 13.92 18.25
N ASN A 245 38.51 14.76 19.26
CA ASN A 245 37.44 14.62 20.25
C ASN A 245 36.07 14.82 19.56
N PHE A 246 35.20 13.81 19.60
CA PHE A 246 33.80 13.95 19.23
C PHE A 246 32.94 14.16 20.48
N ASN A 247 32.30 15.33 20.53
CA ASN A 247 31.27 15.69 21.50
C ASN A 247 29.91 15.52 20.79
N CYS A 248 29.12 14.51 21.14
CA CYS A 248 27.81 14.25 20.51
C CYS A 248 26.68 14.81 21.39
N THR A 249 26.08 15.91 20.94
CA THR A 249 24.80 16.44 21.44
C THR A 249 23.71 16.20 20.40
N SER A 250 22.62 15.57 20.85
CA SER A 250 21.31 15.45 20.20
C SER A 250 21.12 14.41 19.07
N ILE A 251 19.87 13.93 19.03
CA ILE A 251 19.39 12.65 18.51
C ILE A 251 18.66 12.88 17.18
N LEU A 252 19.10 12.19 16.11
CA LEU A 252 18.38 11.68 14.92
C LEU A 252 19.15 11.90 13.60
N GLU A 253 19.88 10.87 13.11
CA GLU A 253 19.68 10.24 11.79
C GLU A 253 20.72 9.14 11.46
N ARG A 254 20.20 8.01 10.95
CA ARG A 254 20.73 7.04 9.95
C ARG A 254 21.90 6.07 10.24
N LYS A 255 21.51 4.78 10.22
CA LYS A 255 21.86 3.70 9.26
C LYS A 255 23.34 3.38 8.95
N ASN A 256 23.63 2.07 9.04
CA ASN A 256 24.76 1.32 8.47
C ASN A 256 26.15 1.55 9.12
N ASP A 257 26.88 0.44 9.15
CA ASP A 257 28.28 0.26 9.55
C ASP A 257 28.52 0.01 11.04
N GLY A 258 28.95 -1.22 11.32
CA GLY A 258 29.13 -1.79 12.64
C GLY A 258 30.10 -0.97 13.51
N GLY A 259 29.57 -0.49 14.62
CA GLY A 259 30.30 0.09 15.74
C GLY A 259 29.46 -0.08 17.00
N ASP A 260 29.97 -0.85 17.96
CA ASP A 260 29.31 -1.24 19.20
C ASP A 260 29.21 -0.05 20.17
N CYS A 261 27.98 0.33 20.53
CA CYS A 261 27.70 1.35 21.53
C CYS A 261 27.19 0.68 22.82
N GLY A 262 28.11 0.46 23.76
CA GLY A 262 27.91 0.48 25.21
C GLY A 262 26.69 -0.26 25.79
N LYS A 263 26.89 -1.52 26.22
CA LYS A 263 26.00 -2.19 27.18
C LYS A 263 26.11 -1.55 28.58
N PRO A 264 25.00 -1.28 29.29
CA PRO A 264 25.03 -1.12 30.74
C PRO A 264 25.12 -2.49 31.43
N ALA A 265 25.87 -2.51 32.53
CA ALA A 265 26.20 -3.67 33.34
C ALA A 265 24.97 -4.41 33.92
N CYS A 266 25.09 -5.74 34.01
CA CYS A 266 24.25 -6.57 34.88
C CYS A 266 24.47 -6.20 36.35
N THR A 267 23.41 -5.80 37.05
CA THR A 267 23.34 -5.79 38.51
C THR A 267 22.18 -6.67 38.98
N THR A 268 22.56 -7.83 39.55
CA THR A 268 21.89 -8.60 40.63
C THR A 268 20.40 -8.96 40.58
N LEU A 269 20.17 -10.29 40.52
CA LEU A 269 19.24 -11.13 41.32
C LEU A 269 17.77 -10.68 41.49
N LEU A 270 16.83 -11.42 40.88
CA LEU A 270 15.98 -12.44 41.55
C LEU A 270 14.65 -12.66 40.78
N ASN A 271 14.21 -13.92 40.73
CA ASN A 271 12.88 -14.45 40.38
C ASN A 271 12.52 -14.64 38.90
N CYS A 272 13.04 -15.73 38.33
CA CYS A 272 12.28 -16.52 37.36
C CYS A 272 11.24 -17.38 38.09
N ALA A 273 9.96 -17.09 37.94
CA ALA A 273 8.89 -18.05 38.14
C ALA A 273 7.87 -17.92 37.00
N ASN A 274 7.71 -19.03 36.28
CA ASN A 274 6.62 -19.36 35.35
C ASN A 274 6.77 -18.96 33.87
N PHE A 275 7.25 -19.97 33.12
CA PHE A 275 6.85 -20.39 31.77
C PHE A 275 7.37 -19.67 30.50
N LEU A 276 8.06 -20.50 29.72
CA LEU A 276 7.99 -20.72 28.27
C LEU A 276 8.63 -19.70 27.29
N SER A 277 9.78 -20.14 26.78
CA SER A 277 10.38 -19.83 25.47
C SER A 277 10.95 -18.43 25.24
N CYS A 278 12.28 -18.33 25.38
CA CYS A 278 13.10 -17.50 24.51
C CYS A 278 14.16 -18.41 23.87
N LEU A 279 13.78 -19.05 22.77
CA LEU A 279 14.74 -19.70 21.87
C LEU A 279 15.29 -18.60 20.95
N CYS A 280 16.44 -18.04 21.32
CA CYS A 280 17.35 -17.49 20.32
C CYS A 280 18.47 -18.53 20.16
N SER A 281 18.28 -19.41 19.18
CA SER A 281 19.31 -20.31 18.67
C SER A 281 20.49 -19.49 18.14
N THR A 282 21.70 -19.76 18.63
CA THR A 282 22.94 -19.96 17.85
C THR A 282 24.17 -19.93 18.77
N CYS A 283 24.66 -21.11 19.14
CA CYS A 283 26.11 -21.43 19.14
C CYS A 283 26.31 -22.87 19.64
N ALA A 284 26.22 -23.80 18.70
CA ALA A 284 26.95 -25.06 18.82
C ALA A 284 28.42 -24.77 18.51
N LEU A 285 29.30 -24.88 19.51
CA LEU A 285 30.72 -25.30 19.44
C LEU A 285 31.48 -24.71 20.63
N CYS A 286 31.50 -25.44 21.74
CA CYS A 286 32.65 -25.46 22.63
C CYS A 286 32.86 -26.90 23.10
N ARG A 287 33.89 -27.54 22.55
CA ARG A 287 34.48 -28.78 23.06
C ARG A 287 35.91 -28.45 23.50
N LYS A 288 36.29 -29.02 24.65
CA LYS A 288 37.63 -29.18 25.30
C LYS A 288 37.63 -28.54 26.69
N ARG A 289 38.13 -29.18 27.76
CA ARG A 289 38.93 -30.40 27.96
C ARG A 289 38.36 -31.18 29.13
#